data_AF-B3QPT7-F1
#
_entry.id   AF-B3QPT7-F1
#
_cell.length_a   1.000
_cell.length_b   1.000
_cell.length_c   1.000
_cell.angle_alpha   90.00
_cell.angle_beta   90.00
_cell.angle_gamma   90.00
#
_symmetry.space_group_name_H-M   'P 1'
#
loop_
_entity.id
_entity.type
_entity.pdbx_description
1 polymer ?
#
loop_
_entity_poly.entity_id
_entity_poly.type
_entity_poly.pdbx_seq_one_letter_code
_entity_poly.pdbx_strand_id
1 'polypeptide(L)' 'MGKRQVIYTGSQISGNRDLLDQEINLVTTEQRVWHGYVTAVDQNSIEIRDARFAKHSFEISNVDKIYSEVVTDY' A
#
# COMPACT_ATOMS: atom_id res chain seq x y z
N MET A 1 -22.78 -4.27 5.25
CA MET A 1 -21.55 -4.19 4.45
C MET A 1 -20.42 -4.88 5.19
N GLY A 2 -19.81 -5.89 4.58
CA GLY A 2 -18.62 -6.54 5.12
C GLY A 2 -17.37 -5.86 4.57
N LYS A 3 -16.33 -5.73 5.38
CA LYS A 3 -15.01 -5.30 4.92
C LYS A 3 -14.16 -6.53 4.65
N ARG A 4 -13.54 -6.58 3.47
CA ARG A 4 -12.51 -7.59 3.16
C ARG A 4 -11.16 -6.91 3.13
N GLN A 5 -10.22 -7.45 3.90
CA GLN A 5 -8.83 -7.04 3.80
C GLN A 5 -8.14 -7.83 2.69
N VAL A 6 -7.47 -7.15 1.77
CA VAL A 6 -6.64 -7.73 0.73
C VAL A 6 -5.18 -7.51 1.12
N ILE A 7 -4.38 -8.56 1.00
CA ILE A 7 -2.96 -8.54 1.32
C ILE A 7 -2.18 -8.69 0.02
N TYR A 8 -1.27 -7.76 -0.24
CA TYR A 8 -0.38 -7.77 -1.40
C TYR A 8 1.06 -8.03 -0.96
N THR A 9 1.73 -8.99 -1.61
CA THR A 9 3.17 -9.23 -1.46
C THR A 9 3.99 -8.32 -2.39
N GLY A 10 5.30 -8.15 -2.16
CA GLY A 10 6.16 -7.33 -3.04
C GLY A 10 5.98 -7.57 -4.55
N SER A 11 5.88 -8.83 -4.97
CA SER A 11 5.61 -9.21 -6.38
C SER A 11 4.25 -8.74 -6.92
N GLN A 12 3.24 -8.61 -6.06
CA GLN A 12 1.91 -8.14 -6.41
C GLN A 12 1.77 -6.62 -6.30
N ILE A 13 2.77 -5.93 -5.73
CA ILE A 13 2.80 -4.47 -5.60
C ILE A 13 3.46 -3.85 -6.84
N SER A 14 4.51 -4.48 -7.36
CA SER A 14 5.28 -4.00 -8.52
C SER A 14 4.39 -3.69 -9.73
N GLY A 15 4.28 -2.40 -10.06
CA GLY A 15 3.49 -1.92 -11.20
C GLY A 15 1.97 -2.11 -11.05
N ASN A 16 1.48 -2.46 -9.87
CA ASN A 16 0.06 -2.70 -9.65
C ASN A 16 -0.71 -1.39 -9.47
N ARG A 17 -1.35 -0.95 -10.55
CA ARG A 17 -2.14 0.29 -10.58
C ARG A 17 -3.44 0.22 -9.79
N ASP A 18 -3.92 -0.96 -9.42
CA ASP A 18 -5.14 -1.09 -8.62
C ASP A 18 -4.95 -0.58 -7.19
N LEU A 19 -3.68 -0.48 -6.75
CA LEU A 19 -3.33 0.11 -5.46
C LEU A 19 -3.42 1.64 -5.47
N LEU A 20 -3.47 2.29 -6.63
CA LEU A 20 -3.50 3.75 -6.71
C LEU A 20 -4.77 4.30 -6.04
N ASP A 21 -4.61 5.40 -5.30
CA ASP A 21 -5.64 6.07 -4.51
C ASP A 21 -6.28 5.22 -3.40
N GLN A 22 -5.78 4.00 -3.17
CA GLN A 22 -6.24 3.15 -2.06
C GLN A 22 -5.63 3.58 -0.74
N GLU A 23 -6.45 3.52 0.31
CA GLU A 23 -5.98 3.60 1.69
C GLU A 23 -5.35 2.26 2.09
N ILE A 24 -4.12 2.32 2.60
CA ILE A 24 -3.35 1.12 2.90
C ILE A 24 -2.58 1.22 4.22
N ASN A 25 -2.22 0.05 4.75
CA ASN A 25 -1.13 -0.11 5.70
C ASN A 25 0.02 -0.85 4.99
N LEU A 26 1.14 -0.16 4.81
CA LEU A 26 2.37 -0.71 4.25
C LEU A 26 3.26 -1.18 5.39
N VAL A 27 3.71 -2.44 5.34
CA VAL A 27 4.64 -3.02 6.30
C VAL A 27 6.00 -3.17 5.63
N THR A 28 7.02 -2.59 6.23
CA THR A 28 8.41 -2.72 5.74
C THR A 28 9.05 -4.01 6.25
N THR A 29 10.13 -4.43 5.59
CA THR A 29 10.96 -5.57 6.04
C THR A 29 11.57 -5.37 7.44
N GLU A 30 11.74 -4.11 7.88
CA GLU A 30 12.14 -3.73 9.24
C GLU A 30 10.98 -3.79 10.26
N GLN A 31 9.83 -4.34 9.89
CA GLN A 31 8.62 -4.42 10.71
C GLN A 31 8.06 -3.05 11.16
N ARG A 32 8.24 -2.01 10.34
CA ARG A 32 7.58 -0.73 10.54
C ARG A 32 6.30 -0.68 9.74
N VAL A 33 5.27 -0.04 10.30
CA VAL A 33 3.97 0.14 9.65
C VAL A 33 3.80 1.60 9.27
N TRP A 34 3.44 1.83 8.01
CA TRP A 34 3.10 3.12 7.47
C TRP A 34 1.66 3.11 6.98
N HIS A 35 0.91 4.12 7.40
CA HIS A 35 -0.49 4.28 7.03
C HIS A 35 -0.64 5.50 6.11
N GLY A 36 -1.37 5.34 5.02
CA GLY A 36 -1.62 6.44 4.10
C GLY A 36 -2.33 5.99 2.82
N TYR A 37 -2.42 6.94 1.88
CA TYR A 37 -2.99 6.72 0.55
C TYR A 37 -1.89 6.55 -0.47
N VAL A 38 -1.99 5.55 -1.34
CA VAL A 38 -1.03 5.37 -2.43
C VAL A 38 -1.20 6.49 -3.45
N THR A 39 -0.12 7.22 -3.73
CA THR A 39 -0.10 8.34 -4.68
C THR A 39 0.68 8.02 -5.96
N ALA A 40 1.54 7.01 -5.95
CA ALA A 40 2.22 6.51 -7.14
C ALA A 40 2.64 5.05 -6.95
N VAL A 41 2.62 4.27 -8.03
CA VAL A 41 3.14 2.90 -8.07
C VAL A 41 3.93 2.72 -9.36
N ASP A 42 5.19 2.33 -9.20
CA ASP A 42 6.10 1.97 -10.28
C ASP A 42 6.52 0.49 -10.15
N GLN A 43 7.39 0.04 -11.04
CA GLN A 43 7.92 -1.34 -10.99
C GLN A 43 8.79 -1.60 -9.76
N ASN A 44 9.49 -0.58 -9.25
CA ASN A 44 10.46 -0.74 -8.17
C ASN A 44 10.13 0.06 -6.92
N SER A 45 9.15 0.95 -6.99
CA SER A 45 8.82 1.87 -5.90
C SER A 45 7.33 2.09 -5.74
N ILE A 46 6.94 2.46 -4.53
CA ILE A 46 5.59 2.91 -4.19
C ILE A 46 5.68 4.18 -3.36
N GLU A 47 4.85 5.17 -3.70
CA GLU A 47 4.69 6.40 -2.91
C GLU A 47 3.36 6.34 -2.16
N ILE A 48 3.40 6.69 -0.87
CA ILE A 48 2.21 6.94 -0.07
C ILE A 48 2.23 8.36 0.48
N ARG A 49 1.04 8.91 0.71
CA ARG A 49 0.82 10.15 1.43
C ARG A 49 0.15 9.85 2.77
N ASP A 50 0.77 10.28 3.86
CA ASP A 50 0.23 10.10 5.21
C ASP A 50 -0.88 11.12 5.55
N ALA A 51 -1.50 10.95 6.72
CA ALA A 51 -2.55 11.84 7.21
C ALA A 51 -2.08 13.28 7.49
N ARG A 52 -0.78 13.52 7.58
CA ARG A 52 -0.16 14.85 7.72
C ARG A 52 0.26 15.43 6.36
N PHE A 53 -0.18 14.82 5.26
CA PHE A 53 0.14 15.20 3.89
C PHE A 53 1.62 15.05 3.51
N ALA A 54 2.43 14.37 4.33
CA ALA A 54 3.80 14.06 3.96
C ALA A 54 3.82 12.88 3.00
N LYS A 55 4.69 12.96 1.99
CA LYS A 55 4.91 11.91 1.01
C LYS A 55 6.11 11.06 1.40
N HIS A 56 5.95 9.74 1.29
CA HIS A 56 6.97 8.76 1.61
C HIS A 56 7.09 7.78 0.45
N SER A 57 8.30 7.63 -0.08
CA SER A 57 8.60 6.68 -1.16
C SER A 57 9.37 5.50 -0.60
N PHE A 58 8.96 4.30 -0.98
CA PHE A 58 9.56 3.05 -0.57
C PHE A 58 9.97 2.25 -1.80
N GLU A 59 11.17 1.67 -1.75
CA GLU A 59 11.52 0.59 -2.69
C GLU A 59 10.71 -0.65 -2.36
N ILE A 60 10.17 -1.33 -3.37
CA ILE A 60 9.35 -2.53 -3.19
C ILE A 60 10.14 -3.67 -2.54
N SER A 61 11.46 -3.71 -2.75
CA SER A 61 12.40 -4.61 -2.05
C SER A 61 12.37 -4.46 -0.52
N ASN A 62 12.02 -3.27 -0.01
CA ASN A 62 11.94 -2.96 1.41
C ASN A 62 10.51 -3.07 1.97
N VAL A 63 9.54 -3.45 1.12
CA VAL A 63 8.15 -3.68 1.51
C VAL A 63 7.92 -5.17 1.72
N ASP A 64 7.54 -5.57 2.93
CA ASP A 64 7.11 -6.94 3.20
C ASP A 64 5.72 -7.17 2.61
N LYS A 65 4.72 -6.39 3.06
CA LYS A 65 3.32 -6.56 2.65
C LYS A 65 2.56 -5.25 2.68
N ILE A 66 1.50 -5.17 1.87
CA ILE A 66 0.49 -4.10 1.94
C ILE A 66 -0.85 -4.72 2.32
N TYR A 67 -1.52 -4.09 3.29
CA TYR A 67 -2.91 -4.37 3.64
C TYR A 67 -3.78 -3.25 3.09
N SER A 68 -4.76 -3.60 2.25
CA SER A 68 -5.77 -2.67 1.73
C SER A 68 -7.16 -3.14 2.15
N GLU A 69 -8.03 -2.22 2.55
CA GLU A 69 -9.42 -2.53 2.86
C GLU A 69 -10.29 -2.30 1.62
N VAL A 70 -11.06 -3.31 1.24
CA VAL A 70 -12.08 -3.19 0.20
C VAL A 70 -13.45 -3.31 0.85
N VAL A 71 -14.28 -2.28 0.68
CA VAL A 71 -15.70 -2.33 1.07
C VAL A 71 -16.43 -3.17 0.04
N THR A 72 -17.07 -4.24 0.50
CA THR A 72 -17.93 -5.07 -0.35
C THR A 72 -19.39 -4.82 -0.01
N ASP A 73 -20.13 -4.37 -1.02
CA ASP A 73 -21.59 -4.26 -0.99
C ASP A 73 -22.15 -5.67 -1.21
N TYR A 74 -22.58 -6.32 -0.14
CA TYR A 74 -23.46 -7.48 -0.22
C TYR A 74 -24.91 -6.99 -0.24
#